data_AF-A0A379FL11-F1
#
_entry.id   AF-A0A379FL11-F1
#
_cell.length_a   1.000
_cell.length_b   1.000
_cell.length_c   1.000
_cell.angle_alpha   90.00
_cell.angle_beta   90.00
_cell.angle_gamma   90.00
#
_symmetry.space_group_name_H-M   'P 1'
#
loop_
_entity.id
_entity.type
_entity.pdbx_description
1 polymer ?
#
loop_
_entity_poly.entity_id
_entity_poly.type
_entity_poly.pdbx_seq_one_letter_code
_entity_poly.pdbx_strand_id
1 'polypeptide(L)'
;MEIRQPIHSEHAKTLDTEGLRKQFLIENLFREGEMNLTYSHIDRIIVGGIVPTQKPLALMAGKALGVEFFLERRELGAINIGGLVKLSLTAKLMISHQKKLFILVWVLNLSSLSVTMPLPLHVFI
;
A
#
# COMPACT_ATOMS: atom_id res chain seq x y z
N MET A 1 3.72 3.58 9.36
CA MET A 1 4.17 2.39 8.62
C MET A 1 4.63 1.36 9.63
N GLU A 2 3.99 0.21 9.66
CA GLU A 2 4.41 -0.91 10.51
C GLU A 2 5.59 -1.64 9.85
N ILE A 3 6.51 -2.19 10.65
CA ILE A 3 7.69 -2.89 10.15
C ILE A 3 7.64 -4.33 10.63
N ARG A 4 7.66 -5.29 9.69
CA ARG A 4 7.79 -6.72 9.94
C ARG A 4 9.23 -7.16 9.71
N GLN A 5 9.74 -7.95 10.65
CA GLN A 5 11.09 -8.52 10.58
C GLN A 5 11.06 -9.88 9.88
N PRO A 6 12.18 -10.31 9.25
CA PRO A 6 12.25 -11.67 8.74
C PRO A 6 12.32 -12.62 9.92
N ILE A 7 11.75 -13.81 9.76
CA ILE A 7 11.69 -14.82 10.81
C ILE A 7 12.25 -16.13 10.30
N HIS A 8 13.15 -16.73 11.09
CA HIS A 8 13.69 -18.04 10.80
C HIS A 8 12.63 -19.12 11.02
N SER A 9 12.63 -20.17 10.19
CA SER A 9 11.64 -21.27 10.26
C SER A 9 11.59 -21.91 11.64
N GLU A 10 12.74 -22.18 12.26
CA GLU A 10 12.80 -22.75 13.62
C GLU A 10 12.20 -21.82 14.68
N HIS A 11 12.33 -20.49 14.53
CA HIS A 11 11.67 -19.56 15.45
C HIS A 11 10.16 -19.51 15.22
N ALA A 12 9.72 -19.52 13.96
CA ALA A 12 8.29 -19.52 13.62
C ALA A 12 7.56 -20.75 14.21
N LYS A 13 8.22 -21.92 14.25
CA LYS A 13 7.68 -23.14 14.88
C LYS A 13 7.41 -23.02 16.38
N THR A 14 8.10 -22.11 17.08
CA THR A 14 7.93 -21.92 18.53
C THR A 14 6.82 -20.94 18.90
N LEU A 15 6.23 -20.26 17.91
CA LEU A 15 5.21 -19.24 18.15
C LEU A 15 3.85 -19.88 18.42
N ASP A 16 3.13 -19.31 19.39
CA ASP A 16 1.72 -19.57 19.61
C ASP A 16 0.84 -18.81 18.60
N THR A 17 -0.48 -18.94 18.73
CA THR A 17 -1.43 -18.29 17.81
C THR A 17 -1.28 -16.77 17.78
N GLU A 18 -1.10 -16.14 18.94
CA GLU A 18 -0.94 -14.67 19.01
C GLU A 18 0.39 -14.22 18.41
N GLY A 19 1.47 -14.95 18.68
CA GLY A 19 2.78 -14.73 18.10
C GLY A 19 2.77 -14.81 16.57
N LEU A 20 2.14 -15.85 16.01
CA LEU A 20 1.99 -16.01 14.56
C LEU A 20 1.20 -14.84 13.95
N ARG A 21 0.06 -14.45 14.55
CA ARG A 21 -0.73 -13.30 14.07
C ARG A 21 0.07 -12.02 14.12
N LYS A 22 0.79 -11.77 15.22
CA LYS A 22 1.63 -10.58 15.37
C LYS A 22 2.76 -10.50 14.34
N GLN A 23 3.29 -11.63 13.86
CA GLN A 23 4.37 -11.61 12.88
C GLN A 23 3.87 -11.59 11.42
N PHE A 24 2.75 -12.25 11.13
CA PHE A 24 2.34 -12.51 9.74
C PHE A 24 1.02 -11.86 9.32
N LEU A 25 0.14 -11.51 10.27
CA LEU A 25 -1.16 -10.95 9.96
C LEU A 25 -1.13 -9.42 10.01
N ILE A 26 -1.84 -8.79 9.07
CA ILE A 26 -2.13 -7.36 9.07
C ILE A 26 -3.63 -7.19 9.21
N GLU A 27 -4.10 -6.86 10.42
CA GLU A 27 -5.53 -6.85 10.74
C GLU A 27 -6.27 -5.59 10.26
N ASN A 28 -5.55 -4.48 10.12
CA ASN A 28 -6.13 -3.15 9.92
C ASN A 28 -5.69 -2.51 8.60
N LEU A 29 -5.57 -3.33 7.56
CA LEU A 29 -5.03 -2.90 6.27
C LEU A 29 -5.89 -1.80 5.63
N PHE A 30 -7.21 -1.87 5.76
CA PHE A 30 -8.14 -0.91 5.15
C PHE A 30 -8.89 -0.12 6.22
N ARG A 31 -8.58 1.17 6.35
CA ARG A 31 -9.24 2.11 7.26
C ARG A 31 -9.57 3.39 6.53
N GLU A 32 -10.82 3.83 6.65
CA GLU A 32 -11.31 5.04 5.99
C GLU A 32 -10.49 6.27 6.34
N GLY A 33 -10.09 7.02 5.31
CA GLY A 33 -9.28 8.23 5.43
C GLY A 33 -7.81 7.94 5.72
N GLU A 34 -7.38 6.68 5.71
CA GLU A 34 -6.01 6.29 6.06
C GLU A 34 -5.28 5.58 4.90
N MET A 35 -3.96 5.67 4.99
CA MET A 35 -3.01 4.89 4.20
C MET A 35 -2.19 4.03 5.18
N ASN A 36 -2.52 2.75 5.24
CA ASN A 36 -1.88 1.82 6.15
C ASN A 36 -0.90 0.96 5.37
N LEU A 37 0.39 1.24 5.58
CA LEU A 37 1.50 0.55 4.93
C LEU A 37 2.26 -0.30 5.95
N THR A 38 2.63 -1.50 5.53
CA THR A 38 3.48 -2.44 6.26
C THR A 38 4.70 -2.77 5.41
N TYR A 39 5.88 -2.46 5.93
CA TYR A 39 7.16 -2.82 5.32
C TYR A 39 7.61 -4.19 5.86
N SER A 40 7.77 -5.16 4.97
CA SER A 40 8.38 -6.45 5.29
C SER A 40 9.85 -6.43 4.92
N HIS A 41 10.71 -6.86 5.84
CA HIS A 41 12.12 -7.08 5.53
C HIS A 41 12.35 -8.30 4.64
N ILE A 42 11.36 -9.19 4.50
CA ILE A 42 11.38 -10.25 3.50
C ILE A 42 11.18 -9.55 2.14
N ASP A 43 12.21 -9.57 1.31
CA ASP A 43 12.28 -8.93 -0.02
C ASP A 43 12.04 -7.42 -0.05
N ARG A 44 11.96 -6.76 1.11
CA ARG A 44 11.73 -5.31 1.23
C ARG A 44 10.41 -4.85 0.59
N ILE A 45 9.42 -5.75 0.52
CA ILE A 45 8.10 -5.44 -0.01
C ILE A 45 7.35 -4.52 0.94
N ILE A 46 6.60 -3.57 0.38
CA ILE A 46 5.68 -2.73 1.13
C ILE A 46 4.29 -3.13 0.71
N VAL A 47 3.53 -3.69 1.66
CA VAL A 47 2.13 -4.03 1.45
C VAL A 47 1.27 -3.01 2.15
N GLY A 48 0.23 -2.53 1.50
CA GLY A 48 -0.60 -1.50 2.10
C GLY A 48 -2.02 -1.44 1.58
N GLY A 49 -2.88 -0.84 2.41
CA GLY A 49 -4.24 -0.46 2.09
C GLY A 49 -4.37 1.06 2.04
N ILE A 50 -5.03 1.57 1.00
CA ILE A 50 -5.33 3.00 0.87
C ILE A 50 -6.84 3.15 0.71
N VAL A 51 -7.46 3.86 1.65
CA VAL A 51 -8.90 4.18 1.63
C VAL A 51 -9.05 5.70 1.73
N PRO A 52 -8.88 6.49 0.65
CA PRO A 52 -9.29 7.89 0.63
C PRO A 52 -10.73 8.06 1.12
N THR A 53 -11.07 9.28 1.52
CA THR A 53 -12.46 9.71 1.76
C THR A 53 -12.69 11.02 1.03
N GLN A 54 -13.01 12.10 1.74
CA GLN A 54 -13.20 13.43 1.15
C GLN A 54 -11.87 14.12 0.85
N LYS A 55 -10.80 13.75 1.57
CA LYS A 55 -9.45 14.30 1.39
C LYS A 55 -8.59 13.35 0.56
N PRO A 56 -7.80 13.87 -0.40
CA PRO A 56 -6.84 13.06 -1.12
C PRO A 56 -5.79 12.48 -0.16
N LEU A 57 -5.44 11.22 -0.36
CA LEU A 57 -4.30 10.62 0.31
C LEU A 57 -3.10 10.62 -0.63
N ALA A 58 -2.03 11.29 -0.18
CA ALA A 58 -0.79 11.39 -0.92
C ALA A 58 0.24 10.41 -0.37
N LEU A 59 0.87 9.67 -1.27
CA LEU A 59 1.92 8.74 -0.92
C LEU A 59 3.24 9.51 -0.88
N MET A 60 3.60 10.01 0.31
CA MET A 60 4.80 10.81 0.51
C MET A 60 6.00 9.93 0.89
N ALA A 61 7.19 10.27 0.37
CA ALA A 61 8.42 9.63 0.83
C ALA A 61 8.65 9.95 2.31
N GLY A 62 8.81 8.89 3.10
CA GLY A 62 9.38 9.02 4.44
C GLY A 62 10.90 9.04 4.34
N LYS A 63 11.56 9.86 5.19
CA LYS A 63 13.01 9.79 5.45
C LYS A 63 13.52 8.35 5.69
N ALA A 64 12.64 7.46 6.15
CA ALA A 64 12.90 6.04 6.38
C ALA A 64 13.35 5.25 5.13
N LEU A 65 13.07 5.73 3.92
CA LEU A 65 13.45 5.05 2.68
C LEU A 65 14.72 5.62 2.02
N GLY A 66 15.26 6.74 2.54
CA GLY A 66 16.48 7.37 2.01
C GLY A 66 16.38 7.88 0.57
N VAL A 67 15.17 8.18 0.10
CA VAL A 67 14.84 8.61 -1.27
C VAL A 67 14.02 9.90 -1.23
N GLU A 68 14.07 10.69 -2.30
CA GLU A 68 13.34 11.97 -2.37
C GLU A 68 11.84 11.75 -2.58
N PHE A 69 11.46 10.67 -3.25
CA PHE A 69 10.08 10.26 -3.47
C PHE A 69 9.93 8.73 -3.44
N PHE A 70 8.73 8.26 -3.10
CA PHE A 70 8.51 6.87 -2.71
C PHE A 70 8.82 5.84 -3.81
N LEU A 71 8.62 6.21 -5.08
CA LEU A 71 8.80 5.35 -6.25
C LEU A 71 10.08 5.62 -7.03
N GLU A 72 11.07 6.28 -6.42
CA GLU A 72 12.36 6.57 -7.06
C GLU A 72 13.10 5.30 -7.47
N ARG A 73 13.02 4.26 -6.62
CA ARG A 73 13.72 2.98 -6.81
C ARG A 73 12.81 1.78 -6.59
N ARG A 74 11.51 1.97 -6.77
CA ARG A 74 10.46 0.98 -6.51
C ARG A 74 9.41 1.03 -7.60
N GLU A 75 8.86 -0.14 -7.87
CA GLU A 75 7.63 -0.30 -8.63
C GLU A 75 6.45 -0.39 -7.66
N LEU A 76 5.29 0.03 -8.13
CA LEU A 76 4.04 -0.03 -7.37
C LEU A 76 2.98 -0.72 -8.22
N GLY A 77 2.47 -1.84 -7.72
CA GLY A 77 1.19 -2.42 -8.13
C GLY A 77 0.06 -1.78 -7.34
N ALA A 78 -1.13 -1.61 -7.93
CA ALA A 78 -2.26 -1.03 -7.21
C ALA A 78 -3.58 -1.63 -7.69
N ILE A 79 -4.16 -2.55 -6.91
CA ILE A 79 -5.45 -3.18 -7.26
C ILE A 79 -6.57 -2.49 -6.50
N ASN A 80 -7.57 -1.96 -7.21
CA ASN A 80 -8.79 -1.43 -6.61
C ASN A 80 -9.84 -2.53 -6.42
N ILE A 81 -10.17 -2.84 -5.16
CA ILE A 81 -11.24 -3.80 -4.80
C ILE A 81 -12.49 -3.12 -4.22
N GLY A 82 -12.54 -1.79 -4.23
CA GLY A 82 -13.62 -0.96 -3.66
C GLY A 82 -14.39 -0.15 -4.71
N GLY A 83 -14.79 1.07 -4.32
CA GLY A 83 -15.55 2.00 -5.15
C GLY A 83 -14.75 2.65 -6.28
N LEU A 84 -15.40 3.59 -6.99
CA LEU A 84 -14.74 4.38 -8.03
C LEU A 84 -13.62 5.23 -7.45
N VAL A 85 -12.46 5.22 -8.11
CA VAL A 85 -11.31 6.00 -7.70
C VAL A 85 -10.58 6.64 -8.86
N LYS A 86 -10.09 7.85 -8.59
CA LYS A 86 -9.18 8.59 -9.44
C LYS A 86 -7.77 8.52 -8.83
N LEU A 87 -6.85 7.97 -9.61
CA LEU A 87 -5.44 7.89 -9.28
C LEU A 87 -4.70 8.97 -10.09
N SER A 88 -4.14 9.95 -9.41
CA SER A 88 -3.40 11.04 -10.06
C SER A 88 -1.91 10.79 -9.90
N LEU A 89 -1.23 10.61 -11.03
CA LEU A 89 0.23 10.52 -11.14
C LEU A 89 0.73 11.84 -11.72
N THR A 90 1.85 12.37 -11.22
CA THR A 90 2.39 13.69 -11.61
C THR A 90 2.58 13.87 -13.13
N ALA A 91 2.76 12.78 -13.89
CA ALA A 91 2.89 12.79 -15.35
C ALA A 91 1.72 12.12 -16.12
N LYS A 92 0.72 11.54 -15.43
CA LYS A 92 -0.39 10.84 -16.11
C LYS A 92 -1.62 10.71 -15.22
N LEU A 93 -2.78 11.18 -15.69
CA LEU A 93 -4.05 10.95 -15.01
C LEU A 93 -4.62 9.59 -15.42
N MET A 94 -4.90 8.72 -14.43
CA MET A 94 -5.56 7.43 -14.67
C MET A 94 -6.88 7.38 -13.89
N ILE A 95 -7.98 7.23 -14.60
CA ILE A 95 -9.32 7.13 -14.02
C ILE A 95 -9.74 5.66 -14.09
N SER A 96 -10.00 5.07 -12.92
CA SER A 96 -10.53 3.71 -12.82
C SER A 96 -12.04 3.76 -12.75
N HIS A 97 -12.72 3.20 -13.75
CA HIS A 97 -14.16 2.95 -13.71
C HIS A 97 -14.39 1.48 -14.06
N GLN A 98 -14.94 0.69 -13.13
CA GLN A 98 -15.81 -0.49 -13.34
C GLN A 98 -15.71 -1.50 -12.18
N LYS A 99 -16.84 -2.18 -11.92
CA LYS A 99 -17.02 -3.22 -10.90
C LYS A 99 -16.07 -4.40 -11.19
N LYS A 100 -15.04 -4.58 -10.37
CA LYS A 100 -13.94 -5.57 -10.55
C LYS A 100 -12.98 -5.24 -11.71
N LEU A 101 -12.31 -4.09 -11.63
CA LEU A 101 -11.22 -3.77 -12.56
C LEU A 101 -9.86 -4.15 -11.96
N PHE A 102 -9.18 -5.10 -12.60
CA PHE A 102 -7.76 -5.36 -12.39
C PHE A 102 -6.98 -4.24 -13.05
N ILE A 103 -6.54 -3.26 -12.26
CA ILE A 103 -5.51 -2.34 -12.73
C ILE A 103 -4.19 -2.83 -12.18
N LEU A 104 -3.40 -3.51 -13.01
CA LEU A 104 -1.98 -3.59 -12.74
C LEU A 104 -1.40 -2.23 -13.16
N VAL A 105 -1.44 -1.25 -12.26
CA VAL A 105 -0.60 -0.07 -12.47
C VAL A 105 0.82 -0.57 -12.25
N TRP A 106 1.68 -0.43 -13.24
CA TRP A 106 3.12 -0.59 -13.06
C TRP A 106 3.67 0.80 -13.28
N VAL A 107 4.10 1.46 -12.20
CA VAL A 107 4.79 2.74 -12.35
C VAL A 107 6.20 2.66 -11.82
N LEU A 108 7.11 2.97 -12.72
CA LEU A 108 8.50 3.28 -12.44
C LEU A 108 8.60 4.80 -12.31
N ASN A 109 9.24 5.29 -11.24
CA ASN A 109 9.76 6.65 -11.18
C ASN A 109 8.67 7.76 -11.11
N LEU A 110 7.96 7.85 -9.97
CA LEU A 110 6.95 8.90 -9.71
C LEU A 110 7.26 9.76 -8.50
N SER A 111 7.33 11.07 -8.72
CA SER A 111 7.53 12.07 -7.67
C SER A 111 6.32 12.25 -6.74
N SER A 112 5.08 12.03 -7.21
CA SER A 112 3.89 12.06 -6.35
C SER A 112 2.73 11.18 -6.85
N LEU A 113 2.06 10.54 -5.89
CA LEU A 113 0.86 9.74 -6.10
C LEU A 113 -0.24 10.28 -5.18
N SER A 114 -1.39 10.65 -5.73
CA SER A 114 -2.57 11.00 -4.92
C SER A 114 -3.79 10.23 -5.38
N VAL A 115 -4.59 9.82 -4.41
CA VAL A 115 -5.78 9.01 -4.64
C VAL A 115 -7.00 9.78 -4.15
N THR A 116 -7.99 9.97 -5.03
CA THR A 116 -9.21 10.76 -4.77
C THR A 116 -10.47 9.96 -5.08
N MET A 117 -11.51 10.24 -4.31
CA MET A 117 -12.74 9.45 -4.25
C MET A 117 -13.94 10.13 -4.91
N PRO A 118 -14.98 9.32 -5.20
CA PRO A 118 -16.24 9.53 -4.47
C PRO A 118 -16.73 8.36 -3.59
N LEU A 119 -16.17 7.12 -3.59
CA LEU A 119 -16.57 6.01 -2.67
C LEU A 119 -15.42 5.12 -2.13
N PRO A 120 -15.52 4.54 -0.91
CA PRO A 120 -14.41 3.94 -0.16
C PRO A 120 -13.63 2.90 -0.96
N LEU A 121 -12.32 3.10 -0.98
CA LEU A 121 -11.35 2.42 -1.83
C LEU A 121 -10.56 1.41 -1.03
N HIS A 122 -10.15 0.33 -1.67
CA HIS A 122 -9.21 -0.61 -1.09
C HIS A 122 -8.13 -0.83 -2.14
N VAL A 123 -6.96 -0.18 -1.98
CA VAL A 123 -5.78 -0.38 -2.84
C VAL A 123 -4.86 -1.39 -2.20
N PHE A 124 -4.43 -2.40 -2.94
CA PHE A 124 -3.33 -3.28 -2.55
C PHE A 124 -2.04 -2.83 -3.23
N ILE A 125 -1.00 -2.51 -2.45
CA ILE A 125 0.37 -2.21 -2.93
C ILE A 125 1.24 -3.46 -2.79
#